data_AF-A0A150X594-F1
#
_entry.id   AF-A0A150X594-F1
#
_cell.length_a   1.000
_cell.length_b   1.000
_cell.length_c   1.000
_cell.angle_alpha   90.00
_cell.angle_beta   90.00
_cell.angle_gamma   90.00
#
_symmetry.space_group_name_H-M   'P 1'
#
loop_
_entity.id
_entity.type
_entity.pdbx_description
1 polymer ?
#
loop_
_entity_poly.entity_id
_entity_poly.type
_entity_poly.pdbx_seq_one_letter_code
_entity_poly.pdbx_strand_id
1 'polypeptide(L)'
;MNITRNPLLLIFLGTAFLIQSCGDSNKIEESKEVVYTLVKQPNKEFELDYETAFDQIDGKYVEIDGTAYYTFFNRKNSSIYFYDYETGELYHQTKMAKDGPDAVEYPYYFFDYYVHDFDNIFINTMAFYYRINKDGEVLKRIKPDDTSGFFSRKNIAIDGAMEYRDGKLYCGISQSVPAEGDTSWLRTVYNFDSETFEKEYVDERFLVPNYEEKARRLREMAKTGGISSVSTFFAGNAEEVYGSSAINDSLYHFVGSEFRGAYYAGDPEVEVTNLEGYFNKTKIETFEGGGISIGPKAIQPAFYTEMLSSPDNRYIYRILIHGTKPKVEEGSDKERPEVFGATLTIFDTVTKTSGKISLPVEELGINHYSTDVFVSRNGIHFPNKDIESESLKSYKLYRISSSETDLGRSVF
;
A
#
# COMPACT_ATOMS: atom_id res chain seq x y z
N MET A 1 -67.27 -33.40 27.72
CA MET A 1 -66.84 -34.81 27.86
C MET A 1 -65.71 -35.02 26.88
N ASN A 2 -64.49 -35.22 27.39
CA ASN A 2 -63.29 -35.51 26.60
C ASN A 2 -63.36 -36.90 25.96
N ILE A 3 -62.38 -37.17 25.07
CA ILE A 3 -61.86 -38.45 24.50
C ILE A 3 -62.09 -38.47 22.96
N THR A 4 -61.11 -38.57 22.05
CA THR A 4 -59.67 -38.96 22.11
C THR A 4 -58.94 -38.73 20.76
N ARG A 5 -57.62 -38.44 20.88
CA ARG A 5 -56.45 -38.94 20.10
C ARG A 5 -56.28 -38.70 18.57
N ASN A 6 -55.29 -37.85 18.29
CA ASN A 6 -54.29 -37.79 17.18
C ASN A 6 -53.68 -39.19 16.81
N PRO A 7 -52.97 -39.42 15.66
CA PRO A 7 -52.04 -38.47 15.00
C PRO A 7 -51.82 -38.57 13.44
N LEU A 8 -50.94 -37.68 12.94
CA LEU A 8 -50.00 -37.80 11.80
C LEU A 8 -50.38 -37.32 10.37
N LEU A 9 -49.50 -36.44 9.84
CA LEU A 9 -48.92 -36.37 8.47
C LEU A 9 -49.90 -36.11 7.29
N LEU A 10 -49.75 -35.14 6.37
CA LEU A 10 -48.60 -34.48 5.75
C LEU A 10 -48.96 -33.01 5.43
N ILE A 11 -48.04 -32.09 5.71
CA ILE A 11 -48.05 -30.73 5.17
C ILE A 11 -47.46 -30.81 3.75
N PHE A 12 -48.27 -30.62 2.73
CA PHE A 12 -47.84 -30.28 1.37
C PHE A 12 -47.87 -28.74 1.25
N LEU A 13 -46.87 -28.06 1.82
CA LEU A 13 -46.49 -26.73 1.35
C LEU A 13 -45.21 -26.92 0.55
N GLY A 14 -45.39 -27.14 -0.75
CA GLY A 14 -44.32 -27.08 -1.73
C GLY A 14 -43.78 -25.67 -1.79
N THR A 15 -42.68 -25.47 -1.08
CA THR A 15 -41.71 -24.39 -1.19
C THR A 15 -41.25 -24.26 -2.65
N ALA A 16 -41.91 -23.41 -3.42
CA ALA A 16 -41.44 -22.94 -4.71
C ALA A 16 -40.62 -21.64 -4.52
N PHE A 17 -39.58 -21.71 -3.70
CA PHE A 17 -38.53 -20.70 -3.60
C PHE A 17 -37.31 -21.42 -3.07
N LEU A 18 -36.27 -21.53 -3.91
CA LEU A 18 -34.86 -21.87 -3.64
C LEU A 18 -34.28 -22.67 -4.82
N ILE A 19 -34.27 -22.05 -6.01
CA ILE A 19 -33.24 -22.36 -7.01
C ILE A 19 -32.78 -21.02 -7.63
N GLN A 20 -32.27 -20.11 -6.80
CA GLN A 20 -31.19 -19.24 -7.27
C GLN A 20 -29.90 -20.02 -7.04
N SER A 21 -29.55 -20.74 -8.10
CA SER A 21 -28.29 -21.42 -8.32
C SER A 21 -27.10 -20.55 -7.91
N CYS A 22 -26.13 -21.18 -7.24
CA CYS A 22 -24.78 -20.70 -6.97
C CYS A 22 -24.24 -19.85 -8.14
N GLY A 23 -24.10 -18.54 -7.92
CA GLY A 23 -23.23 -17.72 -8.74
C GLY A 23 -21.81 -17.89 -8.23
N ASP A 24 -20.85 -18.16 -9.11
CA ASP A 24 -19.42 -18.07 -8.80
C ASP A 24 -19.16 -16.71 -8.14
N SER A 25 -18.92 -16.73 -6.83
CA SER A 25 -18.71 -15.51 -6.02
C SER A 25 -17.42 -14.78 -6.35
N ASN A 26 -16.66 -15.24 -7.35
CA ASN A 26 -15.35 -14.73 -7.74
C ASN A 26 -15.29 -14.26 -9.21
N LYS A 27 -16.43 -13.98 -9.86
CA LYS A 27 -16.41 -13.39 -11.20
C LYS A 27 -15.80 -12.00 -11.14
N ILE A 28 -14.71 -11.82 -11.90
CA ILE A 28 -14.09 -10.52 -12.13
C ILE A 28 -14.96 -9.78 -13.15
N GLU A 29 -15.44 -8.60 -12.77
CA GLU A 29 -16.19 -7.72 -13.66
C GLU A 29 -15.21 -6.95 -14.55
N GLU A 30 -15.47 -6.92 -15.85
CA GLU A 30 -14.81 -5.98 -16.75
C GLU A 30 -15.27 -4.57 -16.39
N SER A 31 -14.34 -3.72 -15.96
CA SER A 31 -14.63 -2.30 -15.80
C SER A 31 -14.85 -1.68 -17.18
N LYS A 32 -15.87 -0.82 -17.33
CA LYS A 32 -16.00 0.00 -18.54
C LYS A 32 -14.73 0.84 -18.70
N GLU A 33 -14.09 0.75 -19.87
CA GLU A 33 -12.89 1.51 -20.21
C GLU A 33 -13.21 2.99 -20.41
N VAL A 34 -12.44 3.86 -19.77
CA VAL A 34 -12.53 5.32 -19.87
C VAL A 34 -11.18 5.86 -20.33
N VAL A 35 -11.21 6.82 -21.25
CA VAL A 35 -10.00 7.53 -21.69
C VAL A 35 -9.67 8.62 -20.69
N TYR A 36 -8.57 8.42 -19.97
CA TYR A 36 -7.96 9.43 -19.11
C TYR A 36 -6.75 10.07 -19.81
N THR A 37 -6.45 11.30 -19.42
CA THR A 37 -5.26 12.03 -19.85
C THR A 37 -4.57 12.66 -18.65
N LEU A 38 -3.24 12.75 -18.71
CA LEU A 38 -2.43 13.49 -17.73
C LEU A 38 -2.17 14.89 -18.24
N VAL A 39 -2.68 15.88 -17.51
CA VAL A 39 -2.43 17.30 -17.77
C VAL A 39 -1.31 17.76 -16.85
N LYS A 40 -0.11 17.97 -17.42
CA LYS A 40 1.04 18.49 -16.70
C LYS A 40 0.72 19.83 -16.05
N GLN A 41 1.05 19.95 -14.77
CA GLN A 41 0.98 21.18 -13.99
C GLN A 41 2.40 21.72 -13.74
N PRO A 42 2.55 22.95 -13.19
CA PRO A 42 3.83 23.36 -12.64
C PRO A 42 4.37 22.32 -11.65
N ASN A 43 5.69 22.15 -11.61
CA ASN A 43 6.33 21.25 -10.66
C ASN A 43 5.99 21.68 -9.23
N LYS A 44 5.89 20.71 -8.32
CA LYS A 44 5.78 20.98 -6.90
C LYS A 44 7.14 20.84 -6.24
N GLU A 45 7.56 21.87 -5.52
CA GLU A 45 8.92 21.99 -5.01
C GLU A 45 8.91 22.34 -3.52
N PHE A 46 9.88 21.78 -2.79
CA PHE A 46 10.06 21.96 -1.35
C PHE A 46 11.54 22.18 -1.07
N GLU A 47 11.87 23.32 -0.46
CA GLU A 47 13.24 23.61 -0.05
C GLU A 47 13.66 22.72 1.12
N LEU A 48 14.80 22.07 1.00
CA LEU A 48 15.35 21.18 2.02
C LEU A 48 16.40 21.91 2.84
N ASP A 49 16.40 21.67 4.15
CA ASP A 49 17.44 22.17 5.04
C ASP A 49 18.73 21.31 4.95
N TYR A 50 19.83 21.81 5.50
CA TYR A 50 21.11 21.08 5.53
C TYR A 50 21.06 19.82 6.41
N GLU A 51 20.04 19.68 7.26
CA GLU A 51 19.83 18.53 8.14
C GLU A 51 19.04 17.42 7.45
N THR A 52 18.52 17.67 6.24
CA THR A 52 17.75 16.72 5.46
C THR A 52 18.66 15.79 4.69
N ALA A 53 18.40 14.48 4.77
CA ALA A 53 18.92 13.51 3.81
C ALA A 53 18.02 13.59 2.57
N PHE A 54 18.56 14.06 1.45
CA PHE A 54 17.80 14.18 0.19
C PHE A 54 17.61 12.80 -0.49
N ASP A 55 18.48 11.85 -0.16
CA ASP A 55 18.37 10.45 -0.56
C ASP A 55 17.31 9.73 0.29
N GLN A 56 16.47 8.91 -0.36
CA GLN A 56 15.43 8.11 0.29
C GLN A 56 14.29 8.89 0.98
N ILE A 57 14.01 10.11 0.53
CA ILE A 57 12.76 10.79 0.88
C ILE A 57 11.59 10.00 0.29
N ASP A 58 10.68 9.57 1.16
CA ASP A 58 9.38 8.99 0.81
C ASP A 58 8.29 9.97 1.25
N GLY A 59 7.86 10.79 0.29
CA GLY A 59 6.91 11.86 0.48
C GLY A 59 5.48 11.37 0.59
N LYS A 60 4.73 11.90 1.55
CA LYS A 60 3.30 11.64 1.75
C LYS A 60 2.54 12.95 1.76
N TYR A 61 1.26 12.87 1.37
CA TYR A 61 0.31 13.97 1.50
C TYR A 61 -0.63 13.68 2.66
N VAL A 62 -0.83 14.65 3.54
CA VAL A 62 -1.74 14.54 4.68
C VAL A 62 -2.54 15.83 4.83
N GLU A 63 -3.78 15.72 5.28
CA GLU A 63 -4.62 16.86 5.59
C GLU A 63 -4.97 16.84 7.08
N ILE A 64 -4.67 17.93 7.78
CA ILE A 64 -4.93 18.07 9.22
C ILE A 64 -5.73 19.37 9.39
N ASP A 65 -6.92 19.27 9.97
CA ASP A 65 -7.83 20.41 10.19
C ASP A 65 -8.09 21.28 8.94
N GLY A 66 -8.10 20.65 7.76
CA GLY A 66 -8.32 21.31 6.47
C GLY A 66 -7.09 21.96 5.85
N THR A 67 -5.94 21.93 6.52
CA THR A 67 -4.66 22.34 5.95
C THR A 67 -3.94 21.13 5.36
N ALA A 68 -3.42 21.30 4.15
CA ALA A 68 -2.70 20.29 3.42
C ALA A 68 -1.20 20.36 3.70
N TYR A 69 -0.58 19.21 3.95
CA TYR A 69 0.85 19.10 4.22
C TYR A 69 1.52 18.06 3.33
N TYR A 70 2.73 18.38 2.91
CA TYR A 70 3.69 17.39 2.43
C TYR A 70 4.57 16.96 3.61
N THR A 71 4.68 15.64 3.83
CA THR A 71 5.42 15.08 4.96
C THR A 71 6.33 13.94 4.55
N PHE A 72 7.49 13.85 5.20
CA PHE A 72 8.41 12.72 5.09
C PHE A 72 9.20 12.53 6.38
N PHE A 73 9.72 11.32 6.58
CA PHE A 73 10.62 11.04 7.70
C PHE A 73 12.07 11.33 7.31
N ASN A 74 12.69 12.31 7.97
CA ASN A 74 14.11 12.58 7.85
C ASN A 74 14.91 11.69 8.81
N ARG A 75 15.59 10.68 8.24
CA ARG A 75 16.41 9.72 8.98
C ARG A 75 17.61 10.36 9.68
N LYS A 76 18.16 11.45 9.13
CA LYS A 76 19.43 12.05 9.59
C LYS A 76 19.29 12.67 10.98
N ASN A 77 18.18 13.38 11.23
CA ASN A 77 17.91 14.00 12.53
C ASN A 77 16.76 13.35 13.30
N SER A 78 16.19 12.26 12.79
CA SER A 78 15.08 11.52 13.39
C SER A 78 13.86 12.41 13.61
N SER A 79 13.39 13.08 12.55
CA SER A 79 12.20 13.94 12.62
C SER A 79 11.25 13.68 11.45
N ILE A 80 9.95 13.86 11.68
CA ILE A 80 8.95 13.93 10.62
C ILE A 80 8.78 15.40 10.26
N TYR A 81 8.99 15.74 9.00
CA TYR A 81 8.90 17.11 8.51
C TYR A 81 7.50 17.36 7.97
N PHE A 82 6.93 18.53 8.25
CA PHE A 82 5.65 18.97 7.72
C PHE A 82 5.86 20.29 6.98
N TYR A 83 5.73 20.25 5.66
CA TYR A 83 5.71 21.44 4.81
C TYR A 83 4.28 21.80 4.51
N ASP A 84 3.94 23.09 4.59
CA ASP A 84 2.67 23.58 4.06
C ASP A 84 2.65 23.26 2.56
N TYR A 85 1.65 22.47 2.14
CA TYR A 85 1.61 21.98 0.78
C TYR A 85 1.34 23.11 -0.23
N GLU A 86 0.70 24.21 0.13
CA GLU A 86 0.44 25.29 -0.82
C GLU A 86 1.67 26.18 -0.98
N THR A 87 2.24 26.66 0.13
CA THR A 87 3.38 27.60 0.11
C THR A 87 4.71 26.90 -0.15
N GLY A 88 4.85 25.62 0.20
CA GLY A 88 6.12 24.90 0.16
C GLY A 88 7.08 25.25 1.31
N GLU A 89 6.62 26.04 2.29
CA GLU A 89 7.40 26.42 3.46
C GLU A 89 7.36 25.33 4.53
N LEU A 90 8.47 25.12 5.23
CA LEU A 90 8.52 24.22 6.38
C LEU A 90 7.63 24.79 7.51
N TYR A 91 6.57 24.07 7.86
CA TYR A 91 5.64 24.45 8.91
C TYR A 91 6.09 23.94 10.28
N HIS A 92 6.45 22.65 10.37
CA HIS A 92 6.80 22.01 11.64
C HIS A 92 7.75 20.82 11.45
N GLN A 93 8.47 20.47 12.51
CA GLN A 93 9.27 19.25 12.61
C GLN A 93 8.92 18.52 13.90
N THR A 94 8.38 17.31 13.77
CA THR A 94 8.17 16.42 14.91
C THR A 94 9.44 15.63 15.15
N LYS A 95 10.29 16.13 16.05
CA LYS A 95 11.58 15.53 16.37
C LYS A 95 11.43 14.46 17.44
N MET A 96 11.89 13.26 17.14
CA MET A 96 11.82 12.14 18.09
C MET A 96 13.06 12.10 18.97
N ALA A 97 12.85 11.82 20.26
CA ALA A 97 13.96 11.64 21.18
C ALA A 97 14.74 10.36 20.84
N LYS A 98 16.06 10.39 21.05
CA LYS A 98 16.93 9.21 20.90
C LYS A 98 16.99 8.38 22.18
N ASP A 99 16.82 9.03 23.33
CA ASP A 99 16.96 8.44 24.65
C ASP A 99 15.82 8.90 25.56
N GLY A 100 15.53 8.10 26.60
CA GLY A 100 14.54 8.44 27.62
C GLY A 100 13.13 7.89 27.35
N PRO A 101 12.12 8.35 28.12
CA PRO A 101 10.75 7.83 28.03
C PRO A 101 10.07 8.11 26.69
N ASP A 102 10.50 9.15 25.98
CA ASP A 102 9.99 9.52 24.65
C ASP A 102 10.85 8.99 23.49
N ALA A 103 11.79 8.07 23.78
CA ALA A 103 12.63 7.51 22.73
C ALA A 103 11.81 6.69 21.72
N VAL A 104 11.99 6.99 20.43
CA VAL A 104 11.44 6.21 19.32
C VAL A 104 12.57 5.38 18.70
N GLU A 105 12.61 4.11 19.07
CA GLU A 105 13.61 3.15 18.57
C GLU A 105 13.17 2.58 17.22
N TYR A 106 14.03 2.72 16.21
CA TYR A 106 13.86 2.11 14.89
C TYR A 106 15.06 1.26 14.47
N PRO A 107 15.30 0.13 15.16
CA PRO A 107 16.31 -0.82 14.72
C PRO A 107 15.97 -1.30 13.29
N TYR A 108 16.99 -1.74 12.54
CA TYR A 108 16.85 -2.22 11.15
C TYR A 108 16.60 -1.16 10.08
N TYR A 109 16.69 0.14 10.41
CA TYR A 109 16.43 1.23 9.48
C TYR A 109 15.00 1.19 8.87
N PHE A 110 14.06 0.46 9.47
CA PHE A 110 12.65 0.47 9.06
C PHE A 110 11.90 1.54 9.86
N PHE A 111 11.22 2.43 9.16
CA PHE A 111 10.37 3.44 9.76
C PHE A 111 9.24 3.73 8.80
N ASP A 112 8.02 3.41 9.22
CA ASP A 112 6.80 3.79 8.52
C ASP A 112 5.87 4.50 9.48
N TYR A 113 5.09 5.45 8.98
CA TYR A 113 4.23 6.28 9.80
C TYR A 113 2.94 6.70 9.08
N TYR A 114 1.90 6.91 9.88
CA TYR A 114 0.61 7.42 9.48
C TYR A 114 0.25 8.59 10.38
N VAL A 115 -0.18 9.69 9.77
CA VAL A 115 -0.60 10.91 10.48
C VAL A 115 -2.11 11.02 10.37
N HIS A 116 -2.80 10.89 11.50
CA HIS A 116 -4.23 11.20 11.57
C HIS A 116 -4.43 12.70 11.83
N ASP A 117 -3.77 13.20 12.87
CA ASP A 117 -3.70 14.60 13.25
C ASP A 117 -2.39 14.84 14.03
N PHE A 118 -2.21 16.05 14.55
CA PHE A 118 -1.01 16.41 15.30
C PHE A 118 -0.91 15.77 16.69
N ASP A 119 -1.96 15.17 17.24
CA ASP A 119 -1.93 14.46 18.52
C ASP A 119 -1.91 12.94 18.34
N ASN A 120 -2.05 12.44 17.11
CA ASN A 120 -2.16 11.04 16.75
C ASN A 120 -1.31 10.72 15.51
N ILE A 121 0.00 10.64 15.71
CA ILE A 121 0.96 10.13 14.73
C ILE A 121 1.32 8.70 15.12
N PHE A 122 1.00 7.74 14.26
CA PHE A 122 1.27 6.32 14.48
C PHE A 122 2.54 5.92 13.74
N ILE A 123 3.46 5.25 14.43
CA ILE A 123 4.75 4.83 13.88
C ILE A 123 4.90 3.33 14.05
N ASN A 124 5.32 2.66 12.98
CA ASN A 124 5.75 1.28 12.98
C ASN A 124 7.26 1.21 12.68
N THR A 125 8.02 0.69 13.62
CA THR A 125 9.48 0.49 13.44
C THR A 125 9.87 -0.98 13.28
N MET A 126 8.88 -1.85 13.03
CA MET A 126 8.91 -3.30 13.20
C MET A 126 9.18 -3.75 14.64
N ALA A 127 10.10 -3.15 15.37
CA ALA A 127 10.39 -3.51 16.75
C ALA A 127 9.31 -3.05 17.72
N PHE A 128 8.69 -1.90 17.44
CA PHE A 128 7.67 -1.29 18.28
C PHE A 128 6.61 -0.59 17.43
N TYR A 129 5.42 -0.43 18.01
CA TYR A 129 4.41 0.52 17.56
C TYR A 129 4.34 1.69 18.52
N TYR A 130 4.33 2.91 17.98
CA TYR A 130 4.21 4.13 18.76
C TYR A 130 2.96 4.91 18.34
N ARG A 131 2.34 5.58 19.30
CA ARG A 131 1.49 6.76 19.08
C ARG A 131 2.20 7.94 19.71
N ILE A 132 2.49 8.97 18.92
CA ILE A 132 3.17 10.18 19.36
C ILE A 132 2.34 11.42 19.01
N ASN A 133 2.64 12.55 19.63
CA ASN A 133 2.10 13.86 19.25
C ASN A 133 3.10 14.67 18.40
N LYS A 134 2.71 15.89 18.05
CA LYS A 134 3.46 16.83 17.21
C LYS A 134 4.81 17.19 17.79
N ASP A 135 4.94 17.20 19.10
CA ASP A 135 6.16 17.59 19.81
C ASP A 135 7.13 16.40 19.96
N GLY A 136 6.73 15.22 19.49
CA GLY A 136 7.53 14.00 19.55
C GLY A 136 7.38 13.22 20.85
N GLU A 137 6.43 13.60 21.70
CA GLU A 137 6.17 12.92 22.97
C GLU A 137 5.49 11.56 22.70
N VAL A 138 5.98 10.51 23.35
CA VAL A 138 5.44 9.16 23.17
C VAL A 138 4.23 8.96 24.06
N LEU A 139 3.04 9.10 23.48
CA LEU A 139 1.76 8.87 24.16
C LEU A 139 1.54 7.40 24.48
N LYS A 140 2.03 6.50 23.63
CA LYS A 140 1.99 5.05 23.85
C LYS A 140 3.05 4.32 23.04
N ARG A 141 3.63 3.27 23.64
CA ARG A 141 4.61 2.35 23.03
C ARG A 141 4.18 0.92 23.26
N ILE A 142 4.10 0.13 22.19
CA ILE A 142 3.67 -1.27 22.20
C ILE A 142 4.79 -2.11 21.60
N LYS A 143 5.17 -3.19 22.29
CA LYS A 143 6.06 -4.21 21.73
C LYS A 143 5.20 -5.28 21.06
N PRO A 144 5.40 -5.61 19.77
CA PRO A 144 4.68 -6.70 19.12
C PRO A 144 4.96 -8.02 19.84
N ASP A 145 3.95 -8.87 19.96
CA ASP A 145 4.08 -10.23 20.50
C ASP A 145 5.02 -11.05 19.59
N ASP A 146 6.16 -11.46 20.12
CA ASP A 146 7.20 -12.18 19.38
C ASP A 146 7.27 -13.68 19.76
N THR A 147 6.30 -14.21 20.51
CA THR A 147 6.26 -15.60 20.99
C THR A 147 6.34 -16.63 19.86
N SER A 148 5.76 -16.34 18.69
CA SER A 148 5.83 -17.18 17.49
C SER A 148 7.11 -17.01 16.66
N GLY A 149 8.00 -16.10 17.06
CA GLY A 149 9.19 -15.69 16.31
C GLY A 149 8.95 -14.47 15.41
N PHE A 150 10.04 -13.77 15.08
CA PHE A 150 10.03 -12.46 14.40
C PHE A 150 9.28 -12.46 13.05
N PHE A 151 9.45 -13.50 12.25
CA PHE A 151 8.81 -13.61 10.92
C PHE A 151 7.40 -14.18 10.95
N SER A 152 7.03 -14.87 12.02
CA SER A 152 5.72 -15.51 12.16
C SER A 152 4.74 -14.67 12.97
N ARG A 153 5.22 -13.62 13.66
CA ARG A 153 4.32 -12.72 14.39
C ARG A 153 3.48 -11.86 13.45
N LYS A 154 2.29 -11.52 13.93
CA LYS A 154 1.42 -10.53 13.29
C LYS A 154 1.94 -9.13 13.58
N ASN A 155 2.04 -8.31 12.55
CA ASN A 155 2.43 -6.92 12.68
C ASN A 155 1.38 -6.00 12.08
N ILE A 156 1.13 -4.86 12.73
CA ILE A 156 0.39 -3.76 12.11
C ILE A 156 1.18 -3.29 10.88
N ALA A 157 0.49 -3.12 9.76
CA ALA A 157 1.04 -2.53 8.54
C ALA A 157 0.28 -1.24 8.24
N ILE A 158 1.02 -0.19 7.87
CA ILE A 158 0.44 1.06 7.38
C ILE A 158 0.22 0.87 5.88
N ASP A 159 -0.96 1.24 5.41
CA ASP A 159 -1.38 1.10 4.02
C ASP A 159 -2.24 2.30 3.59
N GLY A 160 -2.54 2.40 2.30
CA GLY A 160 -3.34 3.49 1.74
C GLY A 160 -4.84 3.46 2.08
N ALA A 161 -5.27 2.51 2.93
CA ALA A 161 -6.61 2.43 3.51
C ALA A 161 -6.58 2.53 5.04
N MET A 162 -5.48 3.00 5.63
CA MET A 162 -5.38 3.18 7.07
C MET A 162 -6.24 4.35 7.53
N GLU A 163 -7.05 4.13 8.56
CA GLU A 163 -7.88 5.16 9.19
C GLU A 163 -7.90 4.97 10.71
N TYR A 164 -7.82 6.07 11.45
CA TYR A 164 -8.05 6.10 12.89
C TYR A 164 -9.44 6.67 13.19
N ARG A 165 -10.28 5.90 13.87
CA ARG A 165 -11.65 6.29 14.23
C ARG A 165 -12.08 5.57 15.51
N ASP A 166 -12.76 6.29 16.40
CA ASP A 166 -13.32 5.76 17.66
C ASP A 166 -12.31 4.97 18.52
N GLY A 167 -11.07 5.46 18.60
CA GLY A 167 -10.01 4.81 19.38
C GLY A 167 -9.34 3.61 18.69
N LYS A 168 -9.70 3.31 17.44
CA LYS A 168 -9.27 2.11 16.72
C LYS A 168 -8.59 2.45 15.41
N LEU A 169 -7.57 1.66 15.07
CA LEU A 169 -6.93 1.66 13.76
C LEU A 169 -7.58 0.61 12.87
N TYR A 170 -8.07 1.04 11.73
CA TYR A 170 -8.47 0.18 10.61
C TYR A 170 -7.26 0.10 9.70
N CYS A 171 -6.51 -0.99 9.75
CA CYS A 171 -5.17 -1.04 9.18
C CYS A 171 -4.84 -2.38 8.53
N GLY A 172 -3.74 -2.39 7.81
CA GLY A 172 -3.13 -3.62 7.32
C GLY A 172 -2.62 -4.46 8.48
N ILE A 173 -2.55 -5.77 8.25
CA ILE A 173 -1.82 -6.70 9.09
C ILE A 173 -0.87 -7.51 8.19
N SER A 174 0.35 -7.70 8.65
CA SER A 174 1.38 -8.44 7.92
C SER A 174 1.91 -9.58 8.77
N GLN A 175 2.05 -10.73 8.15
CA GLN A 175 2.70 -11.91 8.71
C GLN A 175 3.59 -12.49 7.61
N SER A 176 4.91 -12.40 7.77
CA SER A 176 5.84 -12.79 6.71
C SER A 176 5.83 -14.30 6.46
N VAL A 177 5.59 -15.10 7.50
CA VAL A 177 5.57 -16.57 7.43
C VAL A 177 4.32 -17.09 8.14
N PRO A 178 3.22 -17.36 7.41
CA PRO A 178 2.04 -17.99 8.00
C PRO A 178 2.31 -19.45 8.33
N ALA A 179 1.72 -19.94 9.43
CA ALA A 179 1.78 -21.34 9.79
C ALA A 179 1.08 -22.21 8.75
N GLU A 180 1.36 -23.52 8.77
CA GLU A 180 0.73 -24.45 7.83
C GLU A 180 -0.77 -24.59 8.14
N GLY A 181 -1.61 -24.39 7.11
CA GLY A 181 -3.07 -24.43 7.24
C GLY A 181 -3.71 -23.15 7.79
N ASP A 182 -2.92 -22.16 8.21
CA ASP A 182 -3.44 -20.89 8.71
C ASP A 182 -3.93 -19.98 7.58
N THR A 183 -5.00 -19.25 7.90
CA THR A 183 -5.47 -18.15 7.05
C THR A 183 -4.59 -16.93 7.29
N SER A 184 -3.97 -16.42 6.23
CA SER A 184 -3.26 -15.14 6.27
C SER A 184 -4.28 -14.03 6.04
N TRP A 185 -4.54 -13.25 7.09
CA TRP A 185 -5.35 -12.05 7.02
C TRP A 185 -4.48 -10.87 6.62
N LEU A 186 -5.04 -9.92 5.88
CA LEU A 186 -4.33 -8.74 5.40
C LEU A 186 -4.83 -7.42 5.99
N ARG A 187 -6.01 -7.41 6.61
CA ARG A 187 -6.59 -6.24 7.27
C ARG A 187 -7.10 -6.58 8.66
N THR A 188 -7.10 -5.59 9.54
CA THR A 188 -7.58 -5.73 10.91
C THR A 188 -8.17 -4.43 11.47
N VAL A 189 -9.01 -4.58 12.50
CA VAL A 189 -9.35 -3.49 13.42
C VAL A 189 -8.52 -3.68 14.68
N TYR A 190 -7.56 -2.80 14.91
CA TYR A 190 -6.67 -2.83 16.06
C TYR A 190 -7.06 -1.76 17.07
N ASN A 191 -7.30 -2.17 18.32
CA ASN A 191 -7.52 -1.25 19.42
C ASN A 191 -6.18 -0.90 20.04
N PHE A 192 -5.72 0.34 19.82
CA PHE A 192 -4.39 0.75 20.25
C PHE A 192 -4.29 0.85 21.77
N ASP A 193 -5.38 1.19 22.47
CA ASP A 193 -5.38 1.38 23.92
C ASP A 193 -5.44 0.04 24.68
N SER A 194 -6.19 -0.96 24.20
CA SER A 194 -6.22 -2.31 24.79
C SER A 194 -5.19 -3.28 24.20
N GLU A 195 -4.50 -2.89 23.12
CA GLU A 195 -3.45 -3.68 22.45
C GLU A 195 -3.98 -4.98 21.81
N THR A 196 -5.21 -4.94 21.31
CA THR A 196 -5.91 -6.13 20.80
C THR A 196 -6.30 -6.01 19.34
N PHE A 197 -6.09 -7.09 18.58
CA PHE A 197 -6.70 -7.31 17.26
C PHE A 197 -8.16 -7.72 17.48
N GLU A 198 -9.10 -6.81 17.24
CA GLU A 198 -10.52 -7.04 17.51
C GLU A 198 -11.22 -7.81 16.38
N LYS A 199 -10.76 -7.61 15.14
CA LYS A 199 -11.34 -8.25 13.95
C LYS A 199 -10.29 -8.37 12.86
N GLU A 200 -10.24 -9.51 12.21
CA GLU A 200 -9.37 -9.76 11.05
C GLU A 200 -10.24 -9.98 9.82
N TYR A 201 -9.85 -9.39 8.69
CA TYR A 201 -10.61 -9.45 7.45
C TYR A 201 -9.70 -9.27 6.23
N VAL A 202 -10.24 -9.55 5.05
CA VAL A 202 -9.47 -9.76 3.80
C VAL A 202 -8.52 -10.95 3.91
N ASP A 203 -9.00 -12.08 3.43
CA ASP A 203 -8.20 -13.27 3.25
C ASP A 203 -7.22 -13.07 2.08
N GLU A 204 -5.94 -13.31 2.31
CA GLU A 204 -4.90 -13.13 1.28
C GLU A 204 -5.13 -13.99 0.03
N ARG A 205 -5.88 -15.10 0.15
CA ARG A 205 -6.28 -15.95 -0.97
C ARG A 205 -7.12 -15.23 -2.02
N PHE A 206 -7.77 -14.12 -1.66
CA PHE A 206 -8.43 -13.26 -2.65
C PHE A 206 -7.42 -12.56 -3.57
N LEU A 207 -6.30 -12.08 -3.02
CA LEU A 207 -5.40 -11.16 -3.72
C LEU A 207 -4.21 -11.84 -4.38
N VAL A 208 -3.76 -12.98 -3.82
CA VAL A 208 -2.58 -13.70 -4.27
C VAL A 208 -2.98 -15.05 -4.87
N PRO A 209 -2.90 -15.21 -6.20
CA PRO A 209 -3.07 -16.50 -6.86
C PRO A 209 -2.09 -17.53 -6.30
N ASN A 210 -2.53 -18.79 -6.16
CA ASN A 210 -1.72 -19.89 -5.65
C ASN A 210 -1.12 -19.62 -4.25
N TYR A 211 -1.89 -19.00 -3.35
CA TYR A 211 -1.49 -18.68 -1.97
C TYR A 211 -0.80 -19.84 -1.23
N GLU A 212 -1.29 -21.08 -1.34
CA GLU A 212 -0.70 -22.22 -0.62
C GLU A 212 0.76 -22.49 -1.05
N GLU A 213 1.05 -22.34 -2.34
CA GLU A 213 2.42 -22.47 -2.86
C GLU A 213 3.29 -21.30 -2.38
N LYS A 214 2.75 -20.08 -2.32
CA LYS A 214 3.44 -18.92 -1.74
C LYS A 214 3.79 -19.18 -0.27
N ALA A 215 2.82 -19.61 0.53
CA ALA A 215 2.98 -19.88 1.96
C ALA A 215 4.03 -20.98 2.19
N ARG A 216 4.01 -22.06 1.39
CA ARG A 216 5.02 -23.11 1.42
C ARG A 216 6.41 -22.57 1.11
N ARG A 217 6.58 -21.77 0.05
CA ARG A 217 7.88 -21.16 -0.31
C ARG A 217 8.40 -20.25 0.80
N LEU A 218 7.55 -19.42 1.40
CA LEU A 218 7.94 -18.53 2.50
C LEU A 218 8.44 -19.32 3.72
N ARG A 219 7.77 -20.42 4.08
CA ARG A 219 8.23 -21.33 5.14
C ARG A 219 9.60 -21.95 4.83
N GLU A 220 9.85 -22.34 3.59
CA GLU A 220 11.18 -22.86 3.19
C GLU A 220 12.26 -21.77 3.21
N MET A 221 11.96 -20.56 2.70
CA MET A 221 12.88 -19.41 2.73
C MET A 221 13.20 -18.96 4.16
N ALA A 222 12.23 -19.06 5.08
CA ALA A 222 12.42 -18.72 6.49
C ALA A 222 13.46 -19.62 7.20
N LYS A 223 13.67 -20.86 6.74
CA LYS A 223 14.69 -21.76 7.29
C LYS A 223 16.10 -21.25 7.02
N THR A 224 16.29 -20.46 5.96
CA THR A 224 17.58 -19.86 5.61
C THR A 224 17.63 -18.39 5.99
N GLY A 225 16.51 -17.70 6.19
CA GLY A 225 16.44 -16.31 6.65
C GLY A 225 16.30 -15.27 5.53
N GLY A 226 16.36 -15.69 4.26
CA GLY A 226 16.19 -14.82 3.09
C GLY A 226 14.74 -14.70 2.64
N ILE A 227 13.88 -14.01 3.41
CA ILE A 227 12.43 -13.93 3.10
C ILE A 227 12.14 -12.78 2.14
N SER A 228 11.33 -13.05 1.11
CA SER A 228 10.75 -12.05 0.19
C SER A 228 9.25 -12.33 0.10
N SER A 229 8.39 -11.38 0.47
CA SER A 229 6.93 -11.55 0.39
C SER A 229 6.37 -10.92 -0.87
N VAL A 230 5.26 -11.47 -1.37
CA VAL A 230 4.47 -10.82 -2.42
C VAL A 230 3.84 -9.57 -1.82
N SER A 231 4.11 -8.41 -2.41
CA SER A 231 3.52 -7.16 -1.92
C SER A 231 2.01 -7.16 -2.15
N THR A 232 1.29 -6.72 -1.13
CA THR A 232 -0.15 -6.46 -1.18
C THR A 232 -0.36 -4.98 -0.90
N PHE A 233 -1.41 -4.43 -1.50
CA PHE A 233 -1.69 -3.00 -1.44
C PHE A 233 -3.15 -2.79 -1.08
N PHE A 234 -3.42 -1.73 -0.33
CA PHE A 234 -4.77 -1.31 0.04
C PHE A 234 -4.99 0.18 -0.17
N ALA A 235 -6.20 0.53 -0.58
CA ALA A 235 -6.67 1.89 -0.87
C ALA A 235 -8.11 2.04 -0.38
N GLY A 236 -8.49 3.24 0.06
CA GLY A 236 -9.82 3.56 0.57
C GLY A 236 -9.78 3.98 2.04
N ASN A 237 -10.71 3.46 2.84
CA ASN A 237 -10.91 3.87 4.23
C ASN A 237 -11.43 2.71 5.10
N ALA A 238 -11.89 2.99 6.33
CA ALA A 238 -12.41 1.98 7.25
C ALA A 238 -13.66 1.24 6.73
N GLU A 239 -14.44 1.86 5.86
CA GLU A 239 -15.73 1.34 5.36
C GLU A 239 -15.62 0.72 3.99
N GLU A 240 -14.93 1.37 3.05
CA GLU A 240 -14.69 0.86 1.69
C GLU A 240 -13.19 0.63 1.46
N VAL A 241 -12.81 -0.63 1.24
CA VAL A 241 -11.43 -1.04 1.03
C VAL A 241 -11.31 -1.71 -0.33
N TYR A 242 -10.30 -1.30 -1.09
CA TYR A 242 -9.87 -1.98 -2.31
C TYR A 242 -8.51 -2.60 -2.06
N GLY A 243 -8.37 -3.89 -2.37
CA GLY A 243 -7.13 -4.63 -2.21
C GLY A 243 -6.63 -5.18 -3.54
N SER A 244 -5.32 -5.26 -3.69
CA SER A 244 -4.67 -6.00 -4.78
C SER A 244 -3.28 -6.50 -4.36
N SER A 245 -2.58 -7.16 -5.28
CA SER A 245 -1.19 -7.60 -5.09
C SER A 245 -0.31 -7.19 -6.26
N ALA A 246 1.00 -7.31 -6.07
CA ALA A 246 1.99 -7.01 -7.10
C ALA A 246 1.87 -7.87 -8.37
N ILE A 247 1.10 -8.95 -8.31
CA ILE A 247 0.98 -9.99 -9.35
C ILE A 247 -0.47 -10.19 -9.84
N ASN A 248 -1.34 -9.21 -9.63
CA ASN A 248 -2.77 -9.34 -9.94
C ASN A 248 -3.31 -8.08 -10.62
N ASP A 249 -4.01 -8.23 -11.75
CA ASP A 249 -4.59 -7.12 -12.50
C ASP A 249 -5.90 -6.57 -11.93
N SER A 250 -6.50 -7.25 -10.95
CA SER A 250 -7.80 -6.87 -10.42
C SER A 250 -7.71 -6.13 -9.08
N LEU A 251 -8.67 -5.23 -8.85
CA LEU A 251 -8.98 -4.65 -7.56
C LEU A 251 -10.13 -5.43 -6.91
N TYR A 252 -9.94 -5.86 -5.67
CA TYR A 252 -10.95 -6.58 -4.89
C TYR A 252 -11.57 -5.61 -3.91
N HIS A 253 -12.88 -5.42 -4.00
CA HIS A 253 -13.63 -4.45 -3.22
C HIS A 253 -14.30 -5.12 -2.01
N PHE A 254 -14.10 -4.52 -0.85
CA PHE A 254 -14.65 -4.94 0.43
C PHE A 254 -15.40 -3.76 1.07
N VAL A 255 -16.59 -4.03 1.61
CA VAL A 255 -17.33 -3.08 2.44
C VAL A 255 -17.37 -3.62 3.87
N GLY A 256 -16.70 -2.93 4.79
CA GLY A 256 -16.33 -3.47 6.09
C GLY A 256 -15.47 -4.73 5.92
N SER A 257 -16.03 -5.89 6.24
CA SER A 257 -15.36 -7.19 6.05
C SER A 257 -15.97 -8.04 4.94
N GLU A 258 -16.98 -7.55 4.24
CA GLU A 258 -17.71 -8.31 3.23
C GLU A 258 -17.12 -8.05 1.85
N PHE A 259 -16.73 -9.12 1.15
CA PHE A 259 -16.36 -9.02 -0.26
C PHE A 259 -17.58 -8.60 -1.10
N ARG A 260 -17.41 -7.58 -1.94
CA ARG A 260 -18.47 -7.02 -2.80
C ARG A 260 -18.28 -7.33 -4.27
N GLY A 261 -17.04 -7.48 -4.73
CA GLY A 261 -16.75 -7.75 -6.13
C GLY A 261 -15.28 -7.54 -6.46
N ALA A 262 -14.90 -7.96 -7.67
CA ALA A 262 -13.56 -7.73 -8.22
C ALA A 262 -13.69 -7.00 -9.56
N TYR A 263 -12.84 -6.02 -9.81
CA TYR A 263 -12.84 -5.19 -11.01
C TYR A 263 -11.50 -5.28 -11.70
N TYR A 264 -11.50 -5.58 -13.00
CA TYR A 264 -10.28 -5.49 -13.78
C TYR A 264 -9.76 -4.05 -13.80
N ALA A 265 -8.51 -3.86 -13.41
CA ALA A 265 -7.86 -2.55 -13.35
C ALA A 265 -6.38 -2.70 -13.70
N GLY A 266 -6.10 -3.39 -14.80
CA GLY A 266 -4.76 -3.63 -15.32
C GLY A 266 -4.56 -3.17 -16.75
N ASP A 267 -3.40 -3.52 -17.31
CA ASP A 267 -3.06 -3.25 -18.70
C ASP A 267 -3.11 -4.54 -19.51
N PRO A 268 -4.12 -4.75 -20.40
CA PRO A 268 -4.28 -6.01 -21.12
C PRO A 268 -3.15 -6.27 -22.12
N GLU A 269 -2.32 -5.27 -22.42
CA GLU A 269 -1.18 -5.39 -23.32
C GLU A 269 0.11 -5.84 -22.61
N VAL A 270 0.11 -5.86 -21.27
CA VAL A 270 1.28 -6.19 -20.46
C VAL A 270 0.94 -7.36 -19.53
N GLU A 271 1.53 -8.52 -19.81
CA GLU A 271 1.37 -9.69 -18.95
C GLU A 271 2.10 -9.51 -17.62
N VAL A 272 1.33 -9.38 -16.53
CA VAL A 272 1.88 -9.28 -15.17
C VAL A 272 2.50 -10.61 -14.75
N THR A 273 3.61 -10.53 -14.02
CA THR A 273 4.33 -11.71 -13.56
C THR A 273 3.47 -12.60 -12.66
N ASN A 274 3.69 -13.91 -12.76
CA ASN A 274 3.11 -14.88 -11.85
C ASN A 274 3.96 -14.99 -10.55
N LEU A 275 3.51 -15.87 -9.65
CA LEU A 275 4.19 -16.11 -8.37
C LEU A 275 5.68 -16.48 -8.53
N GLU A 276 6.01 -17.34 -9.49
CA GLU A 276 7.39 -17.77 -9.72
C GLU A 276 8.26 -16.64 -10.23
N GLY A 277 7.78 -15.90 -11.24
CA GLY A 277 8.49 -14.74 -11.77
C GLY A 277 8.69 -13.64 -10.71
N TYR A 278 7.71 -13.44 -9.83
CA TYR A 278 7.86 -12.49 -8.71
C TYR A 278 8.97 -12.90 -7.74
N PHE A 279 8.99 -14.15 -7.24
CA PHE A 279 10.07 -14.60 -6.37
C PHE A 279 11.44 -14.57 -7.07
N ASN A 280 11.46 -14.75 -8.39
CA ASN A 280 12.68 -14.71 -9.19
C ASN A 280 13.24 -13.28 -9.37
N LYS A 281 12.51 -12.22 -9.00
CA LYS A 281 12.99 -10.83 -9.04
C LYS A 281 14.08 -10.54 -8.02
N THR A 282 14.14 -11.34 -6.95
CA THR A 282 15.07 -11.16 -5.84
C THR A 282 16.30 -12.05 -6.02
N LYS A 283 17.48 -11.47 -5.86
CA LYS A 283 18.77 -12.15 -5.75
C LYS A 283 19.05 -12.41 -4.27
N ILE A 284 19.25 -13.67 -3.90
CA ILE A 284 19.65 -14.08 -2.55
C ILE A 284 21.05 -14.66 -2.66
N GLU A 285 22.01 -14.07 -1.96
CA GLU A 285 23.40 -14.52 -1.91
C GLU A 285 23.76 -14.92 -0.48
N THR A 286 24.33 -16.10 -0.31
CA THR A 286 24.84 -16.61 0.97
C THR A 286 26.36 -16.52 0.98
N PHE A 287 26.94 -15.98 2.05
CA PHE A 287 28.39 -15.84 2.22
C PHE A 287 28.96 -16.90 3.16
N GLU A 288 30.26 -17.19 3.01
CA GLU A 288 30.99 -18.00 3.99
C GLU A 288 30.87 -17.35 5.39
N GLY A 289 30.46 -18.14 6.39
CA GLY A 289 30.13 -17.63 7.74
C GLY A 289 28.64 -17.41 7.99
N GLY A 290 27.76 -17.69 7.02
CA GLY A 290 26.30 -17.71 7.21
C GLY A 290 25.59 -16.37 7.01
N GLY A 291 26.28 -15.34 6.52
CA GLY A 291 25.67 -14.07 6.13
C GLY A 291 24.79 -14.21 4.88
N ILE A 292 23.74 -13.40 4.78
CA ILE A 292 22.83 -13.37 3.63
C ILE A 292 22.68 -11.95 3.12
N SER A 293 22.79 -11.77 1.81
CA SER A 293 22.42 -10.54 1.11
C SER A 293 21.18 -10.79 0.27
N ILE A 294 20.25 -9.86 0.32
CA ILE A 294 19.03 -9.85 -0.48
C ILE A 294 19.06 -8.57 -1.31
N GLY A 295 19.02 -8.71 -2.63
CA GLY A 295 19.03 -7.57 -3.55
C GLY A 295 18.13 -7.81 -4.76
N PRO A 296 17.90 -6.79 -5.59
CA PRO A 296 17.15 -6.95 -6.82
C PRO A 296 18.01 -7.66 -7.89
N LYS A 297 17.38 -8.46 -8.76
CA LYS A 297 17.98 -8.83 -10.04
C LYS A 297 17.85 -7.67 -11.03
N ALA A 298 18.79 -7.57 -11.97
CA ALA A 298 18.80 -6.52 -12.97
C ALA A 298 17.65 -6.66 -13.99
N ILE A 299 17.28 -7.90 -14.32
CA ILE A 299 16.14 -8.23 -15.19
C ILE A 299 14.99 -8.72 -14.31
N GLN A 300 13.86 -8.03 -14.39
CA GLN A 300 12.64 -8.35 -13.66
C GLN A 300 11.46 -8.33 -14.63
N PRO A 301 10.48 -9.25 -14.46
CA PRO A 301 9.24 -9.24 -15.25
C PRO A 301 8.35 -8.05 -14.86
N ALA A 302 7.17 -7.91 -15.48
CA ALA A 302 6.22 -6.86 -15.12
C ALA A 302 5.57 -7.11 -13.75
N PHE A 303 5.40 -6.07 -12.92
CA PHE A 303 4.74 -6.15 -11.61
C PHE A 303 4.22 -4.79 -11.15
N TYR A 304 3.19 -4.78 -10.29
CA TYR A 304 2.72 -3.56 -9.66
C TYR A 304 3.62 -3.17 -8.49
N THR A 305 3.98 -1.89 -8.41
CA THR A 305 4.80 -1.33 -7.33
C THR A 305 3.97 -0.62 -6.28
N GLU A 306 2.84 -0.01 -6.66
CA GLU A 306 2.09 0.91 -5.80
C GLU A 306 0.59 0.83 -6.03
N MET A 307 -0.16 1.18 -4.98
CA MET A 307 -1.56 1.57 -5.08
C MET A 307 -1.82 2.77 -4.16
N LEU A 308 -2.35 3.84 -4.73
CA LEU A 308 -2.55 5.13 -4.06
C LEU A 308 -4.00 5.57 -4.21
N SER A 309 -4.53 6.29 -3.23
CA SER A 309 -5.88 6.87 -3.26
C SER A 309 -5.79 8.38 -3.43
N SER A 310 -6.72 8.99 -4.17
CA SER A 310 -6.96 10.42 -4.01
C SER A 310 -7.45 10.72 -2.59
N PRO A 311 -7.21 11.93 -2.05
CA PRO A 311 -7.63 12.29 -0.68
C PRO A 311 -9.14 12.13 -0.42
N ASP A 312 -9.96 12.29 -1.45
CA ASP A 312 -11.42 12.09 -1.40
C ASP A 312 -11.84 10.62 -1.61
N ASN A 313 -10.89 9.69 -1.75
CA ASN A 313 -11.08 8.27 -2.06
C ASN A 313 -11.85 7.97 -3.35
N ARG A 314 -12.00 8.97 -4.24
CA ARG A 314 -12.69 8.80 -5.52
C ARG A 314 -11.86 8.00 -6.53
N TYR A 315 -10.55 8.23 -6.58
CA TYR A 315 -9.68 7.62 -7.56
C TYR A 315 -8.65 6.73 -6.89
N ILE A 316 -8.46 5.54 -7.44
CA ILE A 316 -7.35 4.65 -7.11
C ILE A 316 -6.38 4.65 -8.27
N TYR A 317 -5.10 4.83 -7.96
CA TYR A 317 -4.00 4.88 -8.88
C TYR A 317 -3.12 3.66 -8.66
N ARG A 318 -2.77 2.96 -9.73
CA ARG A 318 -1.86 1.81 -9.69
C ARG A 318 -0.73 2.02 -10.67
N ILE A 319 0.50 1.72 -10.25
CA ILE A 319 1.67 1.79 -11.12
C ILE A 319 2.10 0.36 -11.46
N LEU A 320 1.97 0.00 -12.74
CA LEU A 320 2.48 -1.24 -13.32
C LEU A 320 3.82 -0.95 -13.98
N ILE A 321 4.90 -1.54 -13.46
CA ILE A 321 6.19 -1.57 -14.15
C ILE A 321 6.15 -2.67 -15.19
N HIS A 322 6.50 -2.37 -16.45
CA HIS A 322 6.48 -3.35 -17.55
C HIS A 322 7.66 -4.35 -17.49
N GLY A 323 8.65 -4.03 -16.66
CA GLY A 323 9.83 -4.83 -16.38
C GLY A 323 11.08 -3.97 -16.27
N THR A 324 12.22 -4.62 -16.05
CA THR A 324 13.52 -3.95 -15.97
C THR A 324 14.55 -4.57 -16.91
N LYS A 325 15.48 -3.72 -17.36
CA LYS A 325 16.66 -4.11 -18.14
C LYS A 325 17.93 -3.82 -17.32
N PRO A 326 19.04 -4.53 -17.58
CA PRO A 326 20.28 -4.28 -16.87
C PRO A 326 20.86 -2.93 -17.31
N LYS A 327 21.28 -2.13 -16.33
CA LYS A 327 22.09 -0.94 -16.50
C LYS A 327 23.39 -1.11 -15.75
N VAL A 328 24.49 -1.05 -16.46
CA VAL A 328 25.83 -1.09 -15.86
C VAL A 328 26.09 0.28 -15.22
N GLU A 329 26.50 0.28 -13.96
CA GLU A 329 26.93 1.51 -13.29
C GLU A 329 28.28 1.98 -13.84
N GLU A 330 28.43 3.29 -14.04
CA GLU A 330 29.68 3.85 -14.52
C GLU A 330 30.82 3.54 -13.54
N GLY A 331 31.85 2.85 -14.01
CA GLY A 331 32.99 2.43 -13.17
C GLY A 331 32.75 1.17 -12.34
N SER A 332 31.68 0.40 -12.59
CA SER A 332 31.41 -0.89 -11.93
C SER A 332 30.99 -1.97 -12.92
N ASP A 333 31.29 -3.24 -12.63
CA ASP A 333 30.70 -4.39 -13.33
C ASP A 333 29.31 -4.77 -12.77
N LYS A 334 28.80 -4.00 -11.80
CA LYS A 334 27.48 -4.24 -11.20
C LYS A 334 26.37 -3.75 -12.12
N GLU A 335 25.44 -4.64 -12.41
CA GLU A 335 24.19 -4.32 -13.09
C GLU A 335 23.12 -3.95 -12.07
N ARG A 336 22.46 -2.81 -12.29
CA ARG A 336 21.25 -2.42 -11.58
C ARG A 336 20.02 -2.53 -12.48
N PRO A 337 18.83 -2.82 -11.92
CA PRO A 337 17.59 -2.76 -12.69
C PRO A 337 17.26 -1.32 -13.11
N GLU A 338 17.03 -1.12 -14.40
CA GLU A 338 16.46 0.10 -14.97
C GLU A 338 15.08 -0.21 -15.55
N VAL A 339 14.06 0.54 -15.13
CA VAL A 339 12.69 0.44 -15.65
C VAL A 339 12.68 0.87 -17.12
N PHE A 340 12.11 0.05 -18.01
CA PHE A 340 12.00 0.39 -19.44
C PHE A 340 10.60 0.86 -19.86
N GLY A 341 9.59 0.70 -18.99
CA GLY A 341 8.21 1.09 -19.27
C GLY A 341 7.35 1.00 -18.02
N ALA A 342 6.31 1.83 -17.95
CA ALA A 342 5.33 1.78 -16.89
C ALA A 342 3.96 2.29 -17.37
N THR A 343 2.89 1.77 -16.77
CA THR A 343 1.51 2.21 -16.97
C THR A 343 0.95 2.70 -15.64
N LEU A 344 0.25 3.84 -15.67
CA LEU A 344 -0.63 4.29 -14.61
C LEU A 344 -2.05 3.82 -14.92
N THR A 345 -2.61 2.96 -14.08
CA THR A 345 -4.04 2.63 -14.10
C THR A 345 -4.78 3.52 -13.12
N ILE A 346 -5.92 4.05 -13.56
CA ILE A 346 -6.81 4.91 -12.79
C ILE A 346 -8.15 4.19 -12.69
N PHE A 347 -8.68 4.04 -11.48
CA PHE A 347 -9.98 3.45 -11.22
C PHE A 347 -10.86 4.46 -10.46
N ASP A 348 -12.03 4.79 -11.00
CA ASP A 348 -13.03 5.63 -10.33
C ASP A 348 -13.91 4.74 -9.45
N THR A 349 -13.83 4.93 -8.14
CA THR A 349 -14.54 4.12 -7.14
C THR A 349 -16.04 4.36 -7.15
N VAL A 350 -16.54 5.46 -7.71
CA VAL A 350 -17.97 5.77 -7.80
C VAL A 350 -18.58 5.07 -9.00
N THR A 351 -17.96 5.21 -10.18
CA THR A 351 -18.49 4.64 -11.43
C THR A 351 -18.02 3.21 -11.69
N LYS A 352 -17.05 2.71 -10.91
CA LYS A 352 -16.40 1.40 -11.09
C LYS A 352 -15.78 1.23 -12.48
N THR A 353 -15.29 2.32 -13.05
CA THR A 353 -14.64 2.35 -14.37
C THR A 353 -13.15 2.50 -14.23
N SER A 354 -12.39 1.91 -15.16
CA SER A 354 -10.94 2.05 -15.18
C SER A 354 -10.44 2.61 -16.51
N GLY A 355 -9.24 3.14 -16.49
CA GLY A 355 -8.49 3.47 -17.70
C GLY A 355 -7.01 3.56 -17.41
N LYS A 356 -6.21 3.58 -18.48
CA LYS A 356 -4.75 3.44 -18.40
C LYS A 356 -4.03 4.54 -19.17
N ILE A 357 -2.85 4.90 -18.69
CA ILE A 357 -1.98 5.89 -19.33
C ILE A 357 -0.53 5.39 -19.27
N SER A 358 0.15 5.33 -20.41
CA SER A 358 1.58 5.07 -20.44
C SER A 358 2.36 6.22 -19.81
N LEU A 359 3.26 5.91 -18.88
CA LEU A 359 4.06 6.90 -18.17
C LEU A 359 5.38 7.18 -18.92
N PRO A 360 5.81 8.46 -19.03
CA PRO A 360 7.10 8.82 -19.62
C PRO A 360 8.25 8.51 -18.65
N VAL A 361 8.58 7.22 -18.46
CA VAL A 361 9.58 6.74 -17.47
C VAL A 361 10.97 7.35 -17.60
N GLU A 362 11.32 7.91 -18.77
CA GLU A 362 12.59 8.60 -18.96
C GLU A 362 12.65 9.96 -18.26
N GLU A 363 11.50 10.59 -18.04
CA GLU A 363 11.33 11.90 -17.39
C GLU A 363 10.98 11.81 -15.90
N LEU A 364 10.45 10.66 -15.47
CA LEU A 364 9.95 10.45 -14.11
C LEU A 364 10.98 9.65 -13.30
N GLY A 365 11.14 9.98 -12.02
CA GLY A 365 12.01 9.24 -11.09
C GLY A 365 11.41 7.91 -10.62
N ILE A 366 10.72 7.19 -11.51
CA ILE A 366 10.12 5.88 -11.23
C ILE A 366 11.23 4.83 -11.22
N ASN A 367 11.33 4.07 -10.13
CA ASN A 367 12.25 2.95 -10.02
C ASN A 367 11.50 1.65 -9.64
N HIS A 368 12.24 0.56 -9.50
CA HIS A 368 11.71 -0.79 -9.29
C HIS A 368 11.31 -1.12 -7.84
N TYR A 369 11.63 -0.26 -6.87
CA TYR A 369 11.51 -0.56 -5.43
C TYR A 369 10.56 0.37 -4.68
N SER A 370 10.56 1.66 -4.98
CA SER A 370 9.72 2.68 -4.34
C SER A 370 9.63 3.87 -5.26
N THR A 371 8.44 4.41 -5.45
CA THR A 371 8.29 5.50 -6.42
C THR A 371 8.35 6.90 -5.79
N ASP A 372 8.37 7.06 -4.46
CA ASP A 372 8.22 8.38 -3.82
C ASP A 372 7.11 9.19 -4.53
N VAL A 373 6.00 8.48 -4.83
CA VAL A 373 4.84 9.03 -5.52
C VAL A 373 3.76 9.23 -4.48
N PHE A 374 3.14 10.41 -4.51
CA PHE A 374 2.00 10.69 -3.67
C PHE A 374 0.90 11.40 -4.44
N VAL A 375 -0.31 11.37 -3.90
CA VAL A 375 -1.50 11.98 -4.49
C VAL A 375 -2.00 13.09 -3.56
N SER A 376 -2.23 14.27 -4.12
CA SER A 376 -2.90 15.38 -3.44
C SER A 376 -4.22 15.71 -4.15
N ARG A 377 -4.94 16.72 -3.65
CA ARG A 377 -6.11 17.29 -4.34
C ARG A 377 -5.80 17.84 -5.73
N ASN A 378 -4.55 18.23 -6.00
CA ASN A 378 -4.12 18.79 -7.27
C ASN A 378 -3.71 17.72 -8.30
N GLY A 379 -3.51 16.47 -7.85
CA GLY A 379 -3.16 15.35 -8.72
C GLY A 379 -2.07 14.45 -8.16
N ILE A 380 -1.47 13.67 -9.05
CA ILE A 380 -0.41 12.71 -8.74
C ILE A 380 0.96 13.35 -8.95
N HIS A 381 1.88 13.08 -8.02
CA HIS A 381 3.22 13.66 -7.96
C HIS A 381 4.24 12.56 -8.20
N PHE A 382 5.07 12.71 -9.22
CA PHE A 382 6.19 11.80 -9.48
C PHE A 382 7.50 12.52 -9.21
N PRO A 383 8.53 11.86 -8.64
CA PRO A 383 9.83 12.49 -8.45
C PRO A 383 10.37 13.04 -9.77
N ASN A 384 10.90 14.25 -9.72
CA ASN A 384 11.47 14.89 -10.90
C ASN A 384 12.92 14.43 -11.12
N LYS A 385 13.11 13.51 -12.07
CA LYS A 385 14.43 12.95 -12.40
C LYS A 385 15.42 13.99 -12.95
N ASP A 386 14.93 15.11 -13.48
CA ASP A 386 15.76 16.17 -14.05
C ASP A 386 16.35 17.10 -12.98
N ILE A 387 15.85 17.03 -11.74
CA ILE A 387 16.26 17.90 -10.62
C ILE A 387 16.70 17.00 -9.46
N GLU A 388 17.99 16.70 -9.41
CA GLU A 388 18.65 16.11 -8.25
C GLU A 388 19.41 17.22 -7.51
N SER A 389 18.92 17.61 -6.34
CA SER A 389 19.52 18.64 -5.50
C SER A 389 19.43 18.25 -4.03
N GLU A 390 20.52 18.50 -3.28
CA GLU A 390 20.53 18.29 -1.83
C GLU A 390 19.66 19.30 -1.08
N SER A 391 19.34 20.44 -1.72
CA SER A 391 18.61 21.56 -1.11
C SER A 391 17.17 21.71 -1.62
N LEU A 392 16.73 20.86 -2.55
CA LEU A 392 15.43 21.00 -3.19
C LEU A 392 14.85 19.64 -3.56
N LYS A 393 13.66 19.35 -3.06
CA LYS A 393 12.85 18.22 -3.52
C LYS A 393 11.85 18.72 -4.56
N SER A 394 11.85 18.12 -5.75
CA SER A 394 10.96 18.50 -6.86
C SER A 394 10.16 17.31 -7.37
N TYR A 395 8.88 17.55 -7.66
CA TYR A 395 7.93 16.57 -8.19
C TYR A 395 7.28 17.10 -9.48
N LYS A 396 7.21 16.26 -10.51
CA LYS A 396 6.36 16.49 -11.68
C LYS A 396 4.91 16.20 -11.27
N LEU A 397 4.07 17.23 -11.31
CA LEU A 397 2.65 17.14 -10.95
C LEU A 397 1.79 16.95 -12.20
N TYR A 398 0.89 15.97 -12.15
CA TYR A 398 -0.09 15.72 -13.18
C TYR A 398 -1.50 15.68 -12.61
N ARG A 399 -2.39 16.49 -13.19
CA ARG A 399 -3.83 16.40 -12.94
C ARG A 399 -4.44 15.41 -13.92
N ILE A 400 -5.37 14.58 -13.45
CA ILE A 400 -6.16 13.72 -14.33
C ILE A 400 -7.31 14.52 -14.95
N SER A 401 -7.53 14.33 -16.25
CA SER A 401 -8.79 14.66 -16.92
C SER A 401 -9.38 13.40 -17.56
N SER A 402 -10.71 13.24 -17.51
CA SER A 402 -11.44 12.21 -18.27
C SER A 402 -12.31 12.87 -19.34
N SER A 403 -12.47 12.18 -20.46
CA SER A 403 -13.31 12.63 -21.59
C SER A 403 -14.80 12.80 -21.21
N GLU A 404 -15.27 12.18 -20.12
CA GLU A 404 -16.64 12.34 -19.61
C GLU A 404 -16.80 13.60 -18.73
N THR A 405 -15.75 14.06 -18.04
CA THR A 405 -15.79 15.29 -17.22
C THR A 405 -15.73 16.60 -18.03
N ASP A 406 -15.12 16.58 -19.22
CA ASP A 406 -14.97 17.79 -20.06
C ASP A 406 -16.26 18.17 -20.82
N LEU A 407 -17.32 17.36 -20.74
CA LEU A 407 -18.66 17.70 -21.26
C LEU A 407 -19.54 18.44 -20.23
N GLY A 408 -19.08 18.61 -18.99
CA GLY A 408 -19.88 19.17 -17.89
C GLY A 408 -19.29 20.39 -17.16
N ARG A 409 -18.05 20.80 -17.48
CA ARG A 409 -17.41 22.00 -16.91
C ARG A 409 -16.81 22.90 -17.99
N SER A 410 -17.64 23.30 -18.93
CA SER A 410 -17.64 24.73 -19.28
C SER A 410 -18.61 25.39 -18.32
N VAL A 411 -18.27 26.59 -17.84
CA VAL A 411 -19.10 27.58 -17.11
C VAL A 411 -18.53 27.94 -15.72
N PHE A 412 -17.91 29.14 -15.74
CA PHE A 412 -17.44 30.09 -14.70
C PHE A 412 -16.09 29.87 -14.03
#